data_AF-A0A034WIG4-F1
#
_entry.id   AF-A0A034WIG4-F1
#
_cell.length_a   1.000
_cell.length_b   1.000
_cell.length_c   1.000
_cell.angle_alpha   90.00
_cell.angle_beta   90.00
_cell.angle_gamma   90.00
#
_symmetry.space_group_name_H-M   'P 1'
#
loop_
_entity.id
_entity.type
_entity.pdbx_description
1 polymer ?
#
loop_
_entity_poly.entity_id
_entity_poly.type
_entity_poly.pdbx_seq_one_letter_code
_entity_poly.pdbx_strand_id
1 'polypeptide(L)'
;VQSNVVPPLLMVCFDVRLAIDVDQVEFENKVHQWCNDVGGGIELEYEQKRPRVNPTATDKSNPFWVAFESATSELGLKISKQIFAGGTDSRYIREVGIPALGFSPMNHTPVLLHDHDEFIRADTYLRGIEIYKKIIPKLAEA
;
A
#
# COMPACT_ATOMS: atom_id res chain seq x y z
N VAL A 1 -6.67 -34.37 21.40
CA VAL A 1 -6.12 -33.41 22.39
C VAL A 1 -6.64 -33.80 23.76
N GLN A 2 -5.76 -34.03 24.75
CA GLN A 2 -6.15 -34.33 26.14
C GLN A 2 -6.11 -33.03 26.96
N SER A 3 -7.12 -32.78 27.79
CA SER A 3 -7.26 -31.51 28.55
C SER A 3 -6.29 -31.38 29.73
N ASN A 4 -5.60 -32.46 30.11
CA ASN A 4 -4.66 -32.52 31.22
C ASN A 4 -3.19 -32.63 30.77
N VAL A 5 -2.89 -32.35 29.50
CA VAL A 5 -1.54 -32.39 28.93
C VAL A 5 -1.22 -31.05 28.29
N VAL A 6 -0.08 -30.46 28.63
CA VAL A 6 0.42 -29.22 28.03
C VAL A 6 0.90 -29.52 26.59
N PRO A 7 0.43 -28.79 25.56
CA PRO A 7 0.91 -28.97 24.20
C PRO A 7 2.41 -28.68 24.06
N PRO A 8 3.16 -29.44 23.25
CA PRO A 8 4.60 -29.24 23.07
C PRO A 8 4.95 -28.07 22.14
N LEU A 9 3.99 -27.58 21.33
CA LEU A 9 4.20 -26.53 20.35
C LEU A 9 2.92 -25.69 20.17
N LEU A 10 3.10 -24.38 20.00
CA LEU A 10 2.09 -23.44 19.53
C LEU A 10 2.70 -22.63 18.39
N MET A 11 1.95 -22.44 17.31
CA MET A 11 2.33 -21.59 16.19
C MET A 11 1.23 -20.56 15.96
N VAL A 12 1.63 -19.31 15.74
CA VAL A 12 0.71 -18.20 15.46
C VAL A 12 1.32 -17.37 14.33
N CYS A 13 0.48 -16.94 13.39
CA CYS A 13 0.87 -16.09 12.28
C CYS A 13 0.23 -14.70 12.43
N PHE A 14 0.99 -13.66 12.12
CA PHE A 14 0.55 -12.26 12.15
C PHE A 14 0.92 -11.57 10.85
N ASP A 15 0.00 -10.78 10.29
CA ASP A 15 0.29 -9.79 9.23
C ASP A 15 0.53 -8.43 9.90
N VAL A 16 1.70 -7.84 9.66
CA VAL A 16 2.06 -6.53 10.24
C VAL A 16 2.37 -5.54 9.14
N ARG A 17 1.66 -4.41 9.16
CA ARG A 17 1.84 -3.32 8.19
C ARG A 17 2.50 -2.13 8.87
N LEU A 18 3.72 -1.82 8.43
CA LEU A 18 4.50 -0.71 8.98
C LEU A 18 4.16 0.59 8.25
N ALA A 19 3.97 1.67 9.01
CA ALA A 19 3.80 2.99 8.44
C ALA A 19 5.09 3.46 7.75
N ILE A 20 4.97 4.44 6.85
CA ILE A 20 6.08 4.90 5.99
C ILE A 20 7.26 5.53 6.75
N ASP A 21 7.00 5.98 7.97
CA ASP A 21 7.92 6.65 8.89
C ASP A 21 8.47 5.73 9.99
N VAL A 22 8.05 4.45 10.03
CA VAL A 22 8.58 3.46 10.97
C VAL A 22 9.91 2.91 10.46
N ASP A 23 10.91 2.89 11.33
CA ASP A 23 12.17 2.21 11.08
C ASP A 23 11.98 0.69 11.21
N GLN A 24 12.26 -0.03 10.11
CA GLN A 24 12.04 -1.48 10.05
C GLN A 24 13.03 -2.26 10.92
N VAL A 25 14.27 -1.76 11.07
CA VAL A 25 15.32 -2.43 11.84
C VAL A 25 15.04 -2.27 13.33
N GLU A 26 14.64 -1.08 13.77
CA GLU A 26 14.21 -0.84 15.15
C GLU A 26 12.99 -1.71 15.50
N PHE A 27 11.99 -1.74 14.61
CA PHE A 27 10.80 -2.58 14.81
C PHE A 27 11.16 -4.06 14.93
N GLU A 28 11.99 -4.58 14.02
CA GLU A 28 12.43 -5.98 14.06
C GLU A 28 13.20 -6.30 15.34
N ASN A 29 14.16 -5.45 15.73
CA ASN A 29 14.90 -5.61 16.98
C ASN A 29 13.97 -5.65 18.19
N LYS A 30 12.90 -4.85 18.18
CA LYS A 30 11.88 -4.86 19.24
C LYS A 30 11.12 -6.18 19.32
N VAL A 31 10.75 -6.77 18.18
CA VAL A 31 10.09 -8.08 18.12
C VAL A 31 11.02 -9.18 18.67
N HIS A 32 12.29 -9.17 18.28
CA HIS A 32 13.28 -10.09 18.83
C HIS A 32 13.48 -9.90 20.35
N GLN A 33 13.53 -8.65 20.81
CA GLN A 33 13.64 -8.35 22.23
C GLN A 33 12.46 -8.90 23.03
N TRP A 34 11.22 -8.70 22.55
CA TRP A 34 10.04 -9.26 23.20
C TRP A 34 10.06 -10.78 23.30
N CYS A 35 10.58 -11.49 22.28
CA CYS A 35 10.73 -12.94 22.34
C CYS A 35 11.72 -13.36 23.44
N ASN A 36 12.80 -12.60 23.62
CA ASN A 36 13.79 -12.86 24.68
C ASN A 36 13.23 -12.55 26.07
N ASP A 37 12.51 -11.44 26.23
CA ASP A 37 11.97 -10.97 27.52
C ASP A 37 11.00 -11.98 28.17
N VAL A 38 10.32 -12.80 27.37
CA VAL A 38 9.36 -13.81 27.85
C VAL A 38 9.98 -15.19 28.09
N GLY A 39 11.32 -15.29 28.08
CA GLY A 39 12.06 -16.52 28.37
C GLY A 39 12.67 -17.20 27.14
N GLY A 40 12.54 -16.63 25.94
CA GLY A 40 13.13 -17.17 24.72
C GLY A 40 12.50 -18.47 24.23
N GLY A 41 13.22 -19.20 23.38
CA GLY A 41 12.73 -20.45 22.77
C GLY A 41 11.60 -20.26 21.76
N ILE A 42 11.37 -19.02 21.32
CA ILE A 42 10.41 -18.65 20.29
C ILE A 42 11.17 -18.51 18.97
N GLU A 43 10.72 -19.26 17.96
CA GLU A 43 11.22 -19.17 16.59
C GLU A 43 10.37 -18.16 15.81
N LEU A 44 11.04 -17.24 15.10
CA LEU A 44 10.39 -16.29 14.21
C LEU A 44 10.71 -16.65 12.77
N GLU A 45 9.67 -16.99 12.02
CA GLU A 45 9.75 -17.20 10.58
C GLU A 45 9.09 -16.03 9.85
N TYR A 46 9.71 -15.57 8.77
CA TYR A 46 9.18 -14.51 7.93
C TYR A 46 8.80 -15.07 6.56
N GLU A 47 7.50 -15.26 6.33
CA GLU A 47 7.01 -15.62 4.99
C GLU A 47 7.27 -14.48 3.99
N GLN A 48 7.05 -13.24 4.41
CA GLN A 48 7.30 -12.05 3.60
C GLN A 48 8.02 -10.98 4.42
N LYS A 49 9.32 -10.83 4.16
CA LYS A 49 10.13 -9.71 4.63
C LYS A 49 10.60 -8.90 3.45
N ARG A 50 10.26 -7.61 3.42
CA ARG A 50 10.59 -6.74 2.30
C ARG A 50 11.25 -5.46 2.79
N PRO A 51 12.29 -4.96 2.10
CA PRO A 51 12.94 -3.72 2.48
C PRO A 51 11.97 -2.54 2.37
N ARG A 52 12.29 -1.48 3.10
CA ARG A 52 11.61 -0.20 2.99
C ARG A 52 11.85 0.40 1.60
N VAL A 53 10.77 0.70 0.90
CA VAL A 53 10.79 1.41 -0.38
C VAL A 53 10.15 2.78 -0.18
N ASN A 54 10.90 3.84 -0.49
CA ASN A 54 10.45 5.22 -0.28
C ASN A 54 9.15 5.52 -1.07
N PRO A 55 8.22 6.29 -0.50
CA PRO A 55 7.04 6.76 -1.24
C PRO A 55 7.44 7.66 -2.40
N THR A 56 6.62 7.70 -3.44
CA THR A 56 6.77 8.69 -4.51
C THR A 56 6.43 10.07 -3.96
N ALA A 57 7.29 11.05 -4.23
CA ALA A 57 7.06 12.43 -3.82
C ALA A 57 5.79 13.00 -4.48
N THR A 58 4.96 13.64 -3.66
CA THR A 58 3.71 14.30 -4.09
C THR A 58 3.81 15.80 -3.82
N ASP A 59 4.91 16.40 -4.28
CA ASP A 59 5.23 17.81 -4.17
C ASP A 59 5.91 18.31 -5.46
N LYS A 60 6.38 19.57 -5.44
CA LYS A 60 6.94 20.24 -6.62
C LYS A 60 8.26 19.62 -7.11
N SER A 61 8.91 18.74 -6.35
CA SER A 61 10.13 18.06 -6.78
C SER A 61 9.87 16.95 -7.80
N ASN A 62 8.62 16.52 -7.98
CA ASN A 62 8.24 15.47 -8.91
C ASN A 62 7.42 16.04 -10.08
N PRO A 63 8.00 16.16 -11.30
CA PRO A 63 7.29 16.73 -12.45
C PRO A 63 6.04 15.94 -12.82
N PHE A 64 6.07 14.61 -12.67
CA PHE A 64 4.91 13.75 -12.92
C PHE A 64 3.77 14.00 -11.93
N TRP A 65 4.09 14.29 -10.66
CA TRP A 65 3.06 14.69 -9.68
C TRP A 65 2.45 16.03 -10.05
N VAL A 66 3.27 17.03 -10.41
CA VAL A 66 2.79 18.36 -10.80
C VAL A 66 1.87 18.28 -12.03
N ALA A 67 2.25 17.50 -13.05
CA ALA A 67 1.42 17.27 -14.22
C ALA A 67 0.10 16.55 -13.88
N PHE A 68 0.17 15.53 -13.01
CA PHE A 68 -1.02 14.82 -12.52
C PHE A 68 -1.97 15.74 -11.74
N GLU A 69 -1.44 16.54 -10.80
CA GLU A 69 -2.20 17.49 -9.99
C GLU A 69 -2.85 18.57 -10.86
N SER A 70 -2.14 19.07 -11.87
CA SER A 70 -2.70 19.99 -12.88
C SER A 70 -3.85 19.34 -13.65
N ALA A 71 -3.64 18.13 -14.20
CA ALA A 71 -4.65 17.42 -14.98
C ALA A 71 -5.94 17.16 -14.20
N THR A 72 -5.79 16.73 -12.95
CA THR A 72 -6.92 16.44 -12.06
C THR A 72 -7.63 17.71 -11.60
N SER A 73 -6.90 18.80 -11.38
CA SER A 73 -7.47 20.12 -11.04
C SER A 73 -8.30 20.70 -12.19
N GLU A 74 -7.84 20.61 -13.44
CA GLU A 74 -8.58 21.06 -14.62
C GLU A 74 -9.90 20.29 -14.83
N LEU A 75 -9.91 19.03 -14.41
CA LEU A 75 -11.11 18.18 -14.41
C LEU A 75 -12.07 18.47 -13.23
N GLY A 76 -11.69 19.38 -12.33
CA GLY A 76 -12.45 19.69 -11.10
C GLY A 76 -12.47 18.54 -10.09
N LEU A 77 -11.51 17.62 -10.16
CA LEU A 77 -11.43 16.47 -9.25
C LEU A 77 -10.81 16.89 -7.91
N LYS A 78 -11.38 16.40 -6.81
CA LYS A 78 -10.77 16.50 -5.48
C LYS A 78 -9.91 15.27 -5.23
N ILE A 79 -8.60 15.48 -5.06
CA ILE A 79 -7.65 14.40 -4.80
C ILE A 79 -7.44 14.23 -3.29
N SER A 80 -7.57 12.99 -2.82
CA SER A 80 -7.21 12.59 -1.46
C SER A 80 -5.94 11.75 -1.52
N LYS A 81 -4.85 12.24 -0.93
CA LYS A 81 -3.60 11.49 -0.80
C LYS A 81 -3.74 10.51 0.35
N GLN A 82 -3.48 9.23 0.09
CA GLN A 82 -3.59 8.17 1.09
C GLN A 82 -2.40 7.24 1.03
N ILE A 83 -2.01 6.72 2.18
CA ILE A 83 -1.13 5.55 2.26
C ILE A 83 -2.03 4.33 2.13
N PHE A 84 -1.89 3.62 1.02
CA PHE A 84 -2.63 2.39 0.82
C PHE A 84 -2.08 1.32 1.75
N ALA A 85 -2.92 0.78 2.63
CA ALA A 85 -2.49 -0.27 3.55
C ALA A 85 -2.08 -1.55 2.79
N GLY A 86 -2.59 -1.76 1.57
CA GLY A 86 -2.25 -2.88 0.68
C GLY A 86 -0.84 -2.85 0.09
N GLY A 87 -0.37 -4.01 -0.38
CA GLY A 87 0.76 -4.10 -1.29
C GLY A 87 0.29 -3.98 -2.74
N THR A 88 0.94 -3.14 -3.54
CA THR A 88 0.72 -3.04 -4.99
C THR A 88 2.05 -3.15 -5.73
N ASP A 89 1.99 -3.42 -7.04
CA ASP A 89 3.18 -3.53 -7.89
C ASP A 89 4.01 -2.24 -7.94
N SER A 90 3.40 -1.10 -7.61
CA SER A 90 4.10 0.18 -7.48
C SER A 90 5.27 0.14 -6.51
N ARG A 91 5.32 -0.82 -5.56
CA ARG A 91 6.53 -0.99 -4.72
C ARG A 91 7.75 -1.42 -5.53
N TYR A 92 7.59 -2.35 -6.47
CA TYR A 92 8.70 -2.92 -7.23
C TYR A 92 9.21 -1.92 -8.27
N ILE A 93 8.29 -1.14 -8.84
CA ILE A 93 8.64 -0.03 -9.73
C ILE A 93 9.43 1.07 -8.99
N ARG A 94 9.00 1.42 -7.77
CA ARG A 94 9.75 2.38 -6.93
C ARG A 94 11.10 1.85 -6.47
N GLU A 95 11.21 0.54 -6.24
CA GLU A 95 12.46 -0.12 -5.85
C GLU A 95 13.55 0.00 -6.93
N VAL A 96 13.18 0.00 -8.21
CA VAL A 96 14.10 0.27 -9.33
C VAL A 96 14.28 1.76 -9.65
N GLY A 97 13.81 2.66 -8.78
CA GLY A 97 14.01 4.11 -8.90
C GLY A 97 12.98 4.84 -9.76
N ILE A 98 11.91 4.18 -10.23
CA ILE A 98 10.88 4.80 -11.05
C ILE A 98 9.72 5.27 -10.14
N PRO A 99 9.36 6.58 -10.14
CA PRO A 99 8.21 7.07 -9.39
C PRO A 99 6.91 6.39 -9.83
N ALA A 100 6.09 5.92 -8.88
CA ALA A 100 4.82 5.26 -9.17
C ALA A 100 3.76 5.62 -8.13
N LEU A 101 2.58 6.01 -8.61
CA LEU A 101 1.41 6.31 -7.80
C LEU A 101 0.24 5.43 -8.24
N GLY A 102 -0.50 4.90 -7.26
CA GLY A 102 -1.80 4.30 -7.50
C GLY A 102 -2.86 5.39 -7.62
N PHE A 103 -3.72 5.31 -8.64
CA PHE A 103 -4.86 6.18 -8.80
C PHE A 103 -6.05 5.38 -9.28
N SER A 104 -7.22 5.63 -8.71
CA SER A 104 -8.47 4.99 -9.10
C SER A 104 -9.54 6.07 -9.31
N PRO A 105 -9.99 6.32 -10.54
CA PRO A 105 -11.04 7.30 -10.83
C PRO A 105 -12.45 6.71 -10.57
N MET A 106 -12.59 5.88 -9.53
CA MET A 106 -13.83 5.20 -9.16
C MET A 106 -14.59 5.99 -8.09
N ASN A 107 -14.84 7.27 -8.37
CA ASN A 107 -15.51 8.14 -7.42
C ASN A 107 -16.98 7.74 -7.20
N HIS A 108 -17.48 7.98 -5.99
CA HIS A 108 -18.83 7.59 -5.56
C HIS A 108 -19.12 6.07 -5.64
N THR A 109 -18.07 5.25 -5.69
CA THR A 109 -18.17 3.79 -5.56
C THR A 109 -17.73 3.39 -4.15
N PRO A 110 -18.47 2.50 -3.46
CA PRO A 110 -18.02 1.96 -2.18
C PRO A 110 -16.70 1.17 -2.34
N VAL A 111 -15.91 1.11 -1.27
CA VAL A 111 -14.68 0.29 -1.26
C VAL A 111 -15.11 -1.16 -1.02
N LEU A 112 -15.17 -1.94 -2.09
CA LEU A 112 -15.59 -3.36 -2.08
C LEU A 112 -14.50 -4.31 -2.63
N LEU A 113 -13.25 -3.85 -2.70
CA LEU A 113 -12.15 -4.70 -3.16
C LEU A 113 -12.08 -5.97 -2.31
N HIS A 114 -12.10 -7.13 -2.97
CA HIS A 114 -12.13 -8.47 -2.34
C HIS A 114 -13.40 -8.80 -1.54
N ASP A 115 -14.49 -8.04 -1.70
CA ASP A 115 -15.77 -8.39 -1.11
C ASP A 115 -16.59 -9.29 -2.06
N HIS A 116 -17.58 -10.00 -1.53
CA HIS A 116 -18.39 -10.97 -2.27
C HIS A 116 -19.28 -10.34 -3.36
N ASP A 117 -19.62 -9.06 -3.21
CA ASP A 117 -20.45 -8.28 -4.14
C ASP A 117 -19.64 -7.12 -4.77
N GLU A 118 -18.35 -7.34 -5.06
CA GLU A 118 -17.51 -6.34 -5.73
C GLU A 118 -18.12 -5.88 -7.08
N PHE A 119 -18.34 -4.57 -7.24
CA PHE A 119 -18.88 -3.99 -8.48
C PHE A 119 -18.32 -2.60 -8.79
N ILE A 120 -18.46 -2.21 -10.06
CA ILE A 120 -18.34 -0.83 -10.51
C ILE A 120 -19.50 -0.51 -11.45
N ARG A 121 -20.10 0.67 -11.32
CA ARG A 121 -21.12 1.10 -12.28
C ARG A 121 -20.49 1.41 -13.64
N ALA A 122 -21.20 1.07 -14.71
CA ALA A 122 -20.72 1.30 -16.07
C ALA A 122 -20.45 2.80 -16.37
N ASP A 123 -21.27 3.71 -15.85
CA ASP A 123 -21.06 5.15 -15.99
C ASP A 123 -19.80 5.64 -15.25
N THR A 124 -19.54 5.13 -14.04
CA THR A 124 -18.29 5.41 -13.31
C THR A 124 -17.08 4.88 -14.06
N TYR A 125 -17.15 3.65 -14.60
CA TYR A 125 -16.08 3.06 -15.40
C TYR A 125 -15.78 3.92 -16.64
N LEU A 126 -16.81 4.29 -17.41
CA LEU A 126 -16.68 5.13 -18.61
C LEU A 126 -16.16 6.54 -18.26
N ARG A 127 -16.61 7.12 -17.15
CA ARG A 127 -16.05 8.39 -16.65
C ARG A 127 -14.57 8.26 -16.30
N GLY A 128 -14.16 7.14 -15.72
CA GLY A 128 -12.76 6.83 -15.46
C GLY A 128 -11.89 6.87 -16.71
N ILE A 129 -12.39 6.32 -17.82
CA ILE A 129 -11.70 6.39 -19.13
C ILE A 129 -11.51 7.84 -19.56
N GLU A 130 -12.55 8.67 -19.50
CA GLU A 130 -12.46 10.09 -19.87
C GLU A 130 -11.48 10.88 -18.98
N ILE A 131 -11.38 10.52 -17.70
CA ILE A 131 -10.39 11.09 -16.78
C ILE A 131 -8.97 10.70 -17.22
N TYR A 132 -8.70 9.41 -17.47
CA TYR A 132 -7.38 8.96 -17.92
C TYR A 132 -6.97 9.56 -19.26
N LYS A 133 -7.90 9.73 -20.21
CA LYS A 133 -7.64 10.40 -21.49
C LYS A 133 -7.13 11.83 -21.35
N LYS A 134 -7.39 12.51 -20.23
CA LYS A 134 -6.85 13.84 -19.93
C LYS A 134 -5.56 13.79 -19.13
N ILE A 135 -5.42 12.83 -18.22
CA ILE A 135 -4.23 12.68 -17.38
C ILE A 135 -3.02 12.18 -18.18
N ILE A 136 -3.19 11.14 -18.99
CA ILE A 136 -2.08 10.46 -19.67
C ILE A 136 -1.30 11.41 -20.61
N PRO A 137 -1.94 12.22 -21.48
CA PRO A 137 -1.21 13.16 -22.32
C PRO A 137 -0.39 14.18 -21.52
N LYS A 138 -0.95 14.74 -20.44
CA LYS A 138 -0.23 15.68 -19.57
C LYS A 138 0.97 15.05 -18.87
N LEU A 139 0.88 13.78 -18.51
CA LEU A 139 2.01 13.03 -17.96
C LEU A 139 3.10 12.78 -19.01
N ALA A 140 2.73 12.58 -20.28
CA ALA A 140 3.68 12.37 -21.37
C ALA A 140 4.41 13.67 -21.79
N GLU A 141 3.83 14.82 -21.47
CA GLU A 141 4.40 16.16 -21.72
C GLU A 141 5.21 16.72 -20.53
N ALA A 142 5.29 15.97 -19.42
CA ALA A 142 5.89 16.38 -18.15
C ALA A 142 7.42 16.27 -18.09
#